data_AF-A0AA41MNM0-F1
#
_entry.id   AF-A0AA41MNM0-F1
#
_cell.length_a   1.000
_cell.length_b   1.000
_cell.length_c   1.000
_cell.angle_alpha   90.00
_cell.angle_beta   90.00
_cell.angle_gamma   90.00
#
_symmetry.space_group_name_H-M   'P 1'
#
loop_
_entity.id
_entity.type
_entity.pdbx_description
1 polymer ?
#
loop_
_entity_poly.entity_id
_entity_poly.type
_entity_poly.pdbx_seq_one_letter_code
_entity_poly.pdbx_strand_id
1 'polypeptide(L)'
;MSALTDKALVKKELLYDVAGRDKYQVNNKHDDKYAPLPPSKIIQRAEEMVGQEVLYKLTSENCEHFVNELRYGVPRSDQVRPQPVSPSPDPRPFLS
;
A
#
# COMPACT_ATOMS: atom_id res chain seq x y z
N MET A 1 20.45 15.74 -12.54
CA MET A 1 19.39 14.75 -12.25
C MET A 1 18.94 14.99 -10.82
N SER A 2 17.92 15.82 -10.61
CA SER A 2 17.39 16.05 -9.25
C SER A 2 16.63 14.80 -8.84
N ALA A 3 17.02 14.15 -7.74
CA ALA A 3 16.26 13.04 -7.19
C ALA A 3 14.85 13.55 -6.88
N LEU A 4 13.84 13.06 -7.62
CA LEU A 4 12.45 13.30 -7.26
C LEU A 4 12.26 12.77 -5.84
N THR A 5 11.77 13.63 -4.96
CA THR A 5 11.40 13.28 -3.60
C THR A 5 10.39 12.12 -3.63
N ASP A 6 10.76 10.98 -3.03
CA ASP A 6 9.96 9.75 -2.89
C ASP A 6 8.74 9.95 -1.96
N LYS A 7 7.85 10.89 -2.26
CA LYS A 7 6.67 11.19 -1.44
C LYS A 7 5.44 11.41 -2.30
N ALA A 8 4.31 10.83 -1.88
CA ALA A 8 3.00 11.07 -2.47
C ALA A 8 2.01 11.54 -1.41
N LEU A 9 1.08 12.41 -1.80
CA LEU A 9 0.00 12.89 -0.95
C LEU A 9 -1.26 12.06 -1.22
N VAL A 10 -1.86 11.52 -0.17
CA VAL A 10 -3.17 10.85 -0.27
C VAL A 10 -4.27 11.90 -0.44
N LYS A 11 -5.07 11.77 -1.49
CA LYS A 11 -6.16 12.71 -1.83
C LYS A 11 -7.51 12.00 -1.90
N LYS A 12 -8.59 12.79 -1.73
CA LYS A 12 -9.98 12.39 -1.97
C LYS A 12 -10.56 13.29 -3.05
N GLU A 13 -10.78 12.72 -4.22
CA GLU A 13 -11.23 13.44 -5.43
C GLU A 13 -12.38 12.67 -6.09
N LEU A 14 -13.14 13.32 -6.98
CA LEU A 14 -14.18 12.62 -7.74
C LEU A 14 -13.54 11.63 -8.71
N LEU A 15 -14.11 10.43 -8.81
CA LEU A 15 -13.62 9.40 -9.75
C LEU A 15 -13.60 9.93 -11.20
N TYR A 16 -14.56 10.78 -11.57
CA TYR A 16 -14.61 11.43 -12.87
C TYR A 16 -13.38 12.29 -13.14
N ASP A 17 -12.93 13.06 -12.14
CA ASP A 17 -11.75 13.93 -12.27
C ASP A 17 -10.45 13.11 -12.30
N VAL A 18 -10.38 12.03 -11.51
CA VAL A 18 -9.20 11.14 -11.45
C VAL A 18 -9.05 10.32 -12.72
N ALA A 19 -10.14 9.74 -13.24
CA ALA A 19 -10.10 8.93 -14.45
C ALA A 19 -9.99 9.78 -15.73
N GLY A 20 -10.57 10.98 -15.73
CA GLY A 20 -10.57 11.86 -16.89
C GLY A 20 -11.17 11.18 -18.13
N ARG A 21 -10.31 10.88 -19.12
CA ARG A 21 -10.70 10.20 -20.36
C ARG A 21 -10.29 8.72 -20.41
N ASP A 22 -9.58 8.25 -19.40
CA ASP A 22 -9.07 6.89 -19.34
C ASP A 22 -10.15 5.91 -18.91
N LYS A 23 -10.04 4.66 -19.39
CA LYS A 23 -10.91 3.58 -18.96
C LYS A 23 -10.53 3.15 -17.54
N TYR A 24 -11.54 2.88 -16.73
CA TYR A 24 -11.37 2.31 -15.40
C TYR A 24 -12.30 1.09 -15.23
N GLN A 25 -11.96 0.24 -14.27
CA GLN A 25 -12.78 -0.90 -13.88
C GLN A 25 -12.65 -1.13 -12.38
N VAL A 26 -13.68 -1.72 -11.76
CA VAL A 26 -13.55 -2.25 -10.41
C VAL A 26 -12.70 -3.52 -10.47
N ASN A 27 -11.62 -3.58 -9.70
CA ASN A 27 -10.74 -4.74 -9.64
C ASN A 27 -10.37 -5.07 -8.18
N ASN A 28 -11.22 -5.85 -7.52
CA ASN A 28 -10.92 -6.39 -6.19
C ASN A 28 -10.04 -7.64 -6.34
N LYS A 29 -8.76 -7.42 -6.70
CA LYS A 29 -7.81 -8.44 -7.20
C LYS A 29 -7.68 -9.71 -6.35
N HIS A 30 -7.97 -9.66 -5.05
CA HIS A 30 -7.72 -10.76 -4.12
C HIS A 30 -8.96 -11.22 -3.33
N ASP A 31 -10.18 -10.81 -3.73
CA ASP A 31 -11.41 -11.26 -3.06
C ASP A 31 -11.62 -12.78 -3.15
N ASP A 32 -10.99 -13.45 -4.12
CA ASP A 32 -10.96 -14.90 -4.29
C ASP A 32 -10.11 -15.63 -3.23
N LYS A 33 -9.15 -14.91 -2.62
CA LYS A 33 -8.16 -15.46 -1.68
C LYS A 33 -8.31 -14.92 -0.26
N TYR A 34 -8.77 -13.68 -0.11
CA TYR A 34 -8.83 -12.98 1.17
C TYR A 34 -10.19 -12.30 1.35
N ALA A 35 -10.75 -12.44 2.55
CA ALA A 35 -11.95 -11.71 2.91
C ALA A 35 -11.62 -10.21 3.05
N PRO A 36 -12.33 -9.31 2.36
CA PRO A 36 -12.18 -7.88 2.59
C PRO A 36 -12.70 -7.49 3.97
N LEU A 37 -12.21 -6.37 4.50
CA LEU A 37 -12.78 -5.75 5.69
C LEU A 37 -14.22 -5.27 5.41
N PRO A 38 -15.04 -5.07 6.46
CA PRO A 38 -16.35 -4.45 6.30
C PRO A 38 -16.25 -3.12 5.56
N PRO A 39 -17.15 -2.81 4.59
CA PRO A 39 -17.05 -1.60 3.77
C PRO A 39 -16.92 -0.30 4.57
N SER A 40 -17.63 -0.18 5.70
CA SER A 40 -17.54 0.97 6.60
C SER A 40 -16.12 1.17 7.15
N LYS A 41 -15.42 0.08 7.49
CA LYS A 41 -14.05 0.11 7.99
C LYS A 41 -13.04 0.47 6.91
N ILE A 42 -13.26 0.00 5.67
CA ILE A 42 -12.42 0.36 4.52
C ILE A 42 -12.52 1.86 4.26
N ILE A 43 -13.75 2.40 4.20
CA ILE A 43 -14.00 3.82 3.97
C ILE A 43 -13.38 4.65 5.10
N GLN A 44 -13.63 4.29 6.37
CA GLN A 44 -13.07 4.98 7.53
C GLN A 44 -11.54 5.10 7.43
N ARG A 45 -10.84 3.98 7.19
CA ARG A 45 -9.38 3.96 7.07
C ARG A 45 -8.90 4.79 5.89
N ALA A 46 -9.57 4.72 4.75
CA ALA A 46 -9.20 5.51 3.57
C ALA A 46 -9.31 7.01 3.86
N GLU A 47 -10.35 7.43 4.56
CA GLU A 47 -10.56 8.83 4.95
C GLU A 47 -9.53 9.31 5.98
N GLU A 48 -9.15 8.47 6.95
CA GLU A 48 -8.09 8.77 7.94
C GLU A 48 -6.72 9.01 7.28
N MET A 49 -6.47 8.43 6.11
CA MET A 49 -5.21 8.61 5.37
C MET A 49 -5.16 9.90 4.53
N VAL A 50 -6.30 10.54 4.24
CA VAL A 50 -6.35 11.73 3.38
C VAL A 50 -5.51 12.87 3.98
N GLY A 51 -4.68 13.49 3.14
CA GLY A 51 -3.79 14.57 3.55
C GLY A 51 -2.44 14.11 4.12
N GLN A 52 -2.22 12.80 4.30
CA GLN A 52 -0.92 12.27 4.72
C GLN A 52 0.05 12.16 3.54
N GLU A 53 1.32 12.49 3.78
CA GLU A 53 2.41 12.15 2.88
C GLU A 53 2.90 10.73 3.14
N VAL A 54 2.82 9.86 2.14
CA VAL A 54 3.36 8.50 2.18
C VAL A 54 4.65 8.43 1.38
N LEU A 55 5.63 7.68 1.87
CA LEU A 55 6.85 7.42 1.11
C LEU A 55 6.49 6.65 -0.16
N TYR A 56 6.78 7.24 -1.31
CA TYR A 56 6.26 6.78 -2.58
C TYR A 56 7.38 6.74 -3.62
N LYS A 57 7.88 5.54 -3.91
CA LYS A 57 8.56 5.28 -5.18
C LYS A 57 7.46 5.13 -6.23
N LEU A 58 7.47 5.95 -7.27
CA LEU A 58 6.42 6.01 -8.29
C LEU A 58 6.42 4.79 -9.24
N THR A 59 6.61 3.59 -8.71
CA THR A 59 6.32 2.32 -9.39
C THR A 59 4.90 1.88 -9.02
N SER A 60 4.22 1.21 -9.95
CA SER A 60 2.85 0.66 -9.77
C SER A 60 2.69 -0.18 -8.49
N GLU A 61 3.81 -0.69 -7.97
CA GLU A 61 3.94 -1.52 -6.78
C GLU A 61 3.43 -0.85 -5.50
N ASN A 62 3.64 0.46 -5.33
CA ASN A 62 3.30 1.14 -4.06
C ASN A 62 1.83 1.54 -3.95
N CYS A 63 1.17 1.87 -5.07
CA CYS A 63 -0.27 2.11 -5.09
C CYS A 63 -1.05 0.83 -4.76
N GLU A 64 -0.64 -0.31 -5.31
CA GLU A 64 -1.30 -1.60 -5.04
C GLU A 64 -1.20 -1.98 -3.55
N HIS A 65 -0.03 -1.76 -2.93
CA HIS A 65 0.16 -1.98 -1.50
C HIS A 65 -0.79 -1.13 -0.65
N PHE A 66 -0.86 0.18 -0.94
CA PHE A 66 -1.69 1.11 -0.19
C PHE A 66 -3.17 0.70 -0.22
N VAL A 67 -3.73 0.44 -1.40
CA VAL A 67 -5.15 0.08 -1.51
C VAL A 67 -5.46 -1.32 -0.97
N ASN A 68 -4.51 -2.26 -1.04
CA ASN A 68 -4.65 -3.59 -0.45
C ASN A 68 -4.63 -3.54 1.09
N GLU A 69 -3.79 -2.70 1.69
CA GLU A 69 -3.80 -2.48 3.13
C GLU A 69 -5.14 -1.92 3.62
N LEU A 70 -5.74 -1.00 2.86
CA LEU A 70 -7.06 -0.46 3.16
C LEU A 70 -8.15 -1.53 3.05
N ARG A 71 -8.15 -2.34 1.98
CA ARG A 71 -9.21 -3.32 1.70
C ARG A 71 -9.13 -4.57 2.56
N TYR A 72 -7.95 -5.16 2.72
CA TYR A 72 -7.76 -6.46 3.37
C TYR A 72 -7.10 -6.34 4.75
N GLY A 73 -6.66 -5.15 5.15
CA GLY A 73 -6.02 -4.91 6.44
C GLY A 73 -4.56 -5.37 6.52
N VAL A 74 -3.96 -5.76 5.39
CA VAL A 74 -2.56 -6.18 5.32
C VAL A 74 -1.93 -5.65 4.02
N PRO A 75 -0.77 -4.96 4.07
CA PRO A 75 -0.06 -4.56 2.87
C PRO A 75 0.48 -5.82 2.17
N ARG A 76 0.01 -6.06 0.95
CA ARG A 76 0.41 -7.21 0.13
C ARG A 76 0.60 -6.75 -1.32
N SER A 77 1.71 -7.17 -1.92
CA SER A 77 1.94 -7.13 -3.36
C SER A 77 2.47 -8.49 -3.78
N ASP A 78 1.94 -9.01 -4.88
CA ASP A 78 2.44 -10.24 -5.50
C ASP A 78 3.83 -10.05 -6.17
N GLN A 79 4.39 -8.84 -6.15
CA GLN A 79 5.59 -8.47 -6.92
C GLN A 79 6.88 -8.39 -6.07
N VAL A 80 6.82 -8.70 -4.78
CA VAL A 80 8.01 -8.75 -3.91
C VAL A 80 8.52 -10.20 -3.84
N ARG A 81 9.64 -10.51 -4.52
CA ARG A 81 10.46 -11.65 -4.10
C ARG A 81 10.83 -11.40 -2.63
N PRO A 82 10.66 -12.38 -1.72
CA PRO A 82 11.09 -12.19 -0.34
C PRO A 82 12.56 -11.77 -0.36
N GLN A 83 12.84 -10.57 0.13
CA GLN A 83 14.23 -10.19 0.40
C GLN A 83 14.74 -11.21 1.42
N PRO A 84 15.89 -11.86 1.19
CA PRO A 84 16.44 -12.78 2.17
C PRO A 84 16.63 -12.01 3.47
N VAL A 85 15.87 -12.40 4.49
CA VAL A 85 16.11 -11.95 5.86
C VAL A 85 17.53 -12.38 6.21
N SER A 86 18.47 -11.43 6.26
CA SER A 86 19.78 -11.68 6.83
C SER A 86 19.54 -12.06 8.30
N PRO A 87 19.94 -13.25 8.75
CA PRO A 87 19.76 -13.64 10.14
C PRO A 87 20.49 -12.63 11.02
N SER A 88 19.78 -12.11 12.01
CA SER A 88 20.32 -11.28 13.08
C SER A 88 21.54 -11.98 13.69
N PRO A 89 22.66 -11.30 13.98
CA PRO A 89 23.75 -11.93 14.69
C PRO A 89 23.29 -12.28 16.10
N ASP A 90 23.44 -13.56 16.47
CA ASP A 90 23.17 -14.09 17.80
C ASP A 90 23.77 -13.19 18.90
N PRO A 91 23.01 -12.84 19.95
CA PRO A 91 23.61 -12.24 21.13
C PRO A 91 24.44 -13.31 21.84
N ARG A 92 25.77 -13.18 21.76
CA ARG A 92 26.73 -13.98 22.54
C ARG A 92 26.31 -14.02 24.01
N PRO A 93 26.30 -15.19 24.68
CA PRO A 93 26.03 -15.24 26.09
C PRO A 93 27.19 -14.59 26.86
N PHE A 94 26.87 -13.63 27.73
CA PHE A 94 27.80 -13.19 28.77
C PHE A 94 27.99 -14.36 29.74
N LEU A 95 29.19 -14.93 29.74
CA LEU A 95 29.64 -15.81 30.82
C LEU A 95 29.90 -14.94 32.05
N SER A 96 29.29 -15.31 33.17
CA SER A 96 29.70 -14.90 34.52
C SER A 96 30.53 -16.01 35.15
#